data_AF-A0A434KUI8-F1
#
_entry.id   AF-A0A434KUI8-F1
#
_cell.length_a   1.000
_cell.length_b   1.000
_cell.length_c   1.000
_cell.angle_alpha   90.00
_cell.angle_beta   90.00
_cell.angle_gamma   90.00
#
_symmetry.space_group_name_H-M   'P 1'
#
loop_
_entity.id
_entity.type
_entity.pdbx_description
1 polymer ?
#
loop_
_entity_poly.entity_id
_entity_poly.type
_entity_poly.pdbx_seq_one_letter_code
_entity_poly.pdbx_strand_id
1 'polypeptide(L)'
;DVVGMHFFSPANVMKLLEIVRAEKTAPDVLATIVELARRIGKVPVVVGVCHGFVGNRMLAARGSESEALLLEGATPQQIDRVFTDFGWPMGPFQMGDLAGLDIGWRNRKARGQTAMIADTLCEQGHFGQKTGRGFYLYENGSRTPAPNPEVEALIRDEAAEKGIAPRAIGADEIIERTLYPMINEGAKILEEGIAARASDIDVVWVNGYG
;
A
#
# COMPACT_ATOMS: atom_id res chain seq x y z
N ASP A 1 29.74 9.73 5.59
CA ASP A 1 28.87 8.65 5.07
C ASP A 1 27.42 9.06 5.04
N VAL A 2 26.57 8.33 4.30
CA VAL A 2 25.11 8.57 4.20
C VAL A 2 24.37 7.23 4.25
N VAL A 3 23.19 7.21 4.88
CA VAL A 3 22.30 6.04 5.00
C VAL A 3 20.85 6.53 5.06
N GLY A 4 19.91 5.76 4.49
CA GLY A 4 18.49 6.08 4.58
C GLY A 4 17.83 5.47 5.81
N MET A 5 16.92 6.21 6.44
CA MET A 5 16.08 5.75 7.56
C MET A 5 14.61 6.00 7.23
N HIS A 6 13.95 5.01 6.64
CA HIS A 6 12.55 5.11 6.25
C HIS A 6 11.63 4.65 7.40
N PHE A 7 11.09 5.65 8.11
CA PHE A 7 10.12 5.46 9.19
C PHE A 7 8.70 5.30 8.64
N PHE A 8 7.93 4.43 9.29
CA PHE A 8 6.53 4.19 8.94
C PHE A 8 5.60 5.07 9.77
N SER A 9 4.61 5.70 9.14
CA SER A 9 3.72 6.65 9.81
C SER A 9 2.59 5.95 10.58
N PRO A 10 2.24 6.40 11.81
CA PRO A 10 2.91 7.43 12.59
C PRO A 10 4.25 6.94 13.18
N ALA A 11 5.34 7.68 12.92
CA ALA A 11 6.71 7.24 13.22
C ALA A 11 6.99 7.03 14.71
N ASN A 12 6.22 7.64 15.61
CA ASN A 12 6.32 7.42 17.04
C ASN A 12 5.60 6.13 17.51
N VAL A 13 4.67 5.59 16.72
CA VAL A 13 3.87 4.40 17.05
C VAL A 13 4.40 3.17 16.32
N MET A 14 4.57 3.26 15.01
CA MET A 14 4.95 2.12 14.16
C MET A 14 6.33 1.59 14.53
N LYS A 15 6.47 0.26 14.56
CA LYS A 15 7.71 -0.39 14.99
C LYS A 15 8.72 -0.52 13.86
N LEU A 16 8.29 -0.73 12.62
CA LEU A 16 9.20 -0.93 11.51
C LEU A 16 10.07 0.31 11.20
N LEU A 17 11.34 0.04 10.90
CA LEU A 17 12.25 0.98 10.24
C LEU A 17 13.01 0.26 9.12
N GLU A 18 12.81 0.69 7.88
CA GLU A 18 13.67 0.25 6.76
C GLU A 18 14.95 1.10 6.75
N ILE A 19 16.09 0.45 6.99
CA ILE A 19 17.43 1.04 6.90
C ILE A 19 17.94 0.82 5.48
N VAL A 20 17.99 1.89 4.68
CA VAL A 20 18.33 1.81 3.27
C VAL A 20 19.84 1.95 3.10
N ARG A 21 20.50 0.84 2.77
CA ARG A 21 21.93 0.77 2.49
C ARG A 21 22.21 1.29 1.08
N ALA A 22 22.81 2.47 0.98
CA ALA A 22 23.34 2.98 -0.28
C ALA A 22 24.65 2.28 -0.66
N GLU A 23 25.04 2.41 -1.93
CA GLU A 23 26.23 1.74 -2.50
C GLU A 23 27.52 2.00 -1.69
N LYS A 24 27.68 3.22 -1.19
CA LYS A 24 28.86 3.66 -0.43
C LYS A 24 28.63 3.73 1.08
N THR A 25 27.52 3.21 1.60
CA THR A 25 27.28 3.20 3.05
C THR A 25 28.25 2.22 3.71
N ALA A 26 29.11 2.74 4.59
CA ALA A 26 30.10 1.93 5.29
C ALA A 26 29.44 0.93 6.29
N PRO A 27 30.02 -0.26 6.52
CA PRO A 27 29.45 -1.27 7.41
C PRO A 27 29.25 -0.82 8.86
N ASP A 28 30.15 0.01 9.39
CA ASP A 28 30.09 0.56 10.75
C ASP A 28 28.93 1.56 10.92
N VAL A 29 28.59 2.30 9.87
CA VAL A 29 27.41 3.17 9.83
C VAL A 29 26.13 2.33 9.91
N LEU A 30 26.04 1.22 9.17
CA LEU A 30 24.89 0.31 9.26
C LEU A 30 24.74 -0.27 10.66
N ALA A 31 25.85 -0.73 11.27
CA ALA A 31 25.84 -1.25 12.64
C ALA A 31 25.34 -0.18 13.63
N THR A 32 25.85 1.05 13.50
CA THR A 32 25.46 2.19 14.33
C THR A 32 23.96 2.48 14.22
N ILE A 33 23.40 2.51 13.01
CA ILE A 33 21.97 2.80 12.81
C ILE A 33 21.08 1.64 13.25
N VAL A 34 21.49 0.39 13.07
CA VAL A 34 20.77 -0.77 13.60
C VAL A 34 20.69 -0.72 15.13
N GLU A 35 21.80 -0.37 15.79
CA GLU A 35 21.78 -0.17 17.25
C GLU A 35 20.90 0.99 17.67
N LEU A 36 21.00 2.13 16.98
CA LEU A 36 20.16 3.30 17.27
C LEU A 36 18.68 2.95 17.13
N ALA A 37 18.28 2.29 16.04
CA ALA A 37 16.90 1.87 15.78
C ALA A 37 16.35 1.02 16.92
N ARG A 38 17.12 0.05 17.41
CA ARG A 38 16.73 -0.77 18.57
C ARG A 38 16.59 0.06 19.84
N ARG A 39 17.52 0.99 20.10
CA ARG A 39 17.48 1.90 21.27
C ARG A 39 16.23 2.78 21.28
N ILE A 40 15.75 3.22 20.12
CA ILE A 40 14.51 4.01 19.98
C ILE A 40 13.25 3.14 19.81
N GLY A 41 13.34 1.84 20.10
CA GLY A 41 12.20 0.91 20.11
C GLY A 41 11.66 0.56 18.72
N LYS A 42 12.48 0.66 17.68
CA LYS A 42 12.18 0.21 16.31
C LYS A 42 12.68 -1.20 16.05
N VAL A 43 12.07 -1.84 15.06
CA VAL A 43 12.45 -3.11 14.46
C VAL A 43 13.15 -2.79 13.13
N PRO A 44 14.50 -2.75 13.10
CA PRO A 44 15.24 -2.39 11.91
C PRO A 44 15.30 -3.54 10.90
N VAL A 45 15.07 -3.24 9.63
CA VAL A 45 15.33 -4.14 8.49
C VAL A 45 16.26 -3.43 7.51
N VAL A 46 17.40 -4.04 7.18
CA VAL A 46 18.35 -3.46 6.22
C VAL A 46 17.92 -3.85 4.81
N VAL A 47 17.75 -2.86 3.96
CA VAL A 47 17.27 -3.03 2.57
C VAL A 47 18.18 -2.29 1.59
N GLY A 48 18.19 -2.74 0.34
CA GLY A 48 18.89 -2.08 -0.77
C GLY A 48 18.16 -0.85 -1.32
N VAL A 49 18.83 -0.11 -2.19
CA VAL A 49 18.24 1.03 -2.90
C VAL A 49 17.43 0.54 -4.09
N CYS A 50 16.11 0.74 -4.03
CA CYS A 50 15.23 0.66 -5.17
C CYS A 50 13.99 1.55 -4.92
N HIS A 51 13.19 1.79 -5.95
CA HIS A 51 11.97 2.59 -5.79
C HIS A 51 10.96 1.85 -4.89
N GLY A 52 10.65 2.44 -3.73
CA GLY A 52 9.72 1.87 -2.76
C GLY A 52 10.33 0.84 -1.80
N PHE A 53 11.65 0.62 -1.87
CA PHE A 53 12.37 -0.31 -1.00
C PHE A 53 11.72 -1.70 -0.99
N VAL A 54 11.38 -2.26 0.17
CA VAL A 54 10.67 -3.55 0.25
C VAL A 54 9.17 -3.31 0.36
N GLY A 55 8.74 -2.63 1.42
CA GLY A 55 7.32 -2.50 1.77
C GLY A 55 6.50 -1.81 0.69
N ASN A 56 6.87 -0.58 0.32
CA ASN A 56 6.08 0.22 -0.63
C ASN A 56 6.14 -0.35 -2.05
N ARG A 57 7.25 -0.99 -2.41
CA ARG A 57 7.40 -1.67 -3.71
C ARG A 57 6.43 -2.84 -3.82
N MET A 58 6.37 -3.71 -2.81
CA MET A 58 5.41 -4.81 -2.75
C MET A 58 3.97 -4.31 -2.67
N LEU A 59 3.68 -3.28 -1.87
CA LEU A 59 2.34 -2.69 -1.78
C LEU A 59 1.84 -2.19 -3.14
N ALA A 60 2.73 -1.58 -3.94
CA ALA A 60 2.40 -1.06 -5.26
C ALA A 60 2.06 -2.17 -6.27
N ALA A 61 2.57 -3.40 -6.10
CA ALA A 61 2.34 -4.52 -7.01
C ALA A 61 0.87 -4.98 -7.07
N ARG A 62 0.09 -4.70 -6.02
CA ARG A 62 -1.35 -4.98 -5.97
C ARG A 62 -2.20 -3.99 -6.77
N GLY A 63 -1.71 -2.78 -7.00
CA GLY A 63 -2.54 -1.64 -7.41
C GLY A 63 -3.37 -1.88 -8.68
N SER A 64 -2.79 -2.52 -9.70
CA SER A 64 -3.49 -2.83 -10.95
C SER A 64 -4.62 -3.84 -10.75
N GLU A 65 -4.42 -4.84 -9.89
CA GLU A 65 -5.42 -5.87 -9.61
C GLU A 65 -6.54 -5.32 -8.74
N SER A 66 -6.25 -4.44 -7.78
CA SER A 66 -7.30 -3.73 -7.03
C SER A 66 -8.21 -2.93 -7.97
N GLU A 67 -7.64 -2.22 -8.94
CA GLU A 67 -8.40 -1.44 -9.91
C GLU A 67 -9.25 -2.32 -10.84
N ALA A 68 -8.65 -3.40 -11.36
CA ALA A 68 -9.34 -4.33 -12.24
C ALA A 68 -10.51 -5.01 -11.50
N LEU A 69 -10.31 -5.44 -10.25
CA LEU A 69 -11.36 -6.02 -9.42
C LEU A 69 -12.56 -5.06 -9.25
N LEU A 70 -12.32 -3.76 -9.07
CA LEU A 70 -13.40 -2.77 -8.99
C LEU A 70 -14.20 -2.75 -10.30
N LEU A 71 -13.53 -2.61 -11.45
CA LEU A 71 -14.18 -2.58 -12.76
C LEU A 71 -14.93 -3.88 -13.09
N GLU A 72 -14.47 -5.02 -12.56
CA GLU A 72 -15.09 -6.32 -12.75
C GLU A 72 -16.27 -6.58 -11.79
N GLY A 73 -16.56 -5.67 -10.86
CA GLY A 73 -17.76 -5.68 -10.03
C GLY A 73 -17.55 -5.88 -8.54
N ALA A 74 -16.31 -5.93 -8.04
CA ALA A 74 -16.05 -5.87 -6.61
C ALA A 74 -16.23 -4.43 -6.08
N THR A 75 -16.61 -4.30 -4.81
CA THR A 75 -16.66 -3.00 -4.13
C THR A 75 -15.42 -2.78 -3.26
N PRO A 76 -15.05 -1.52 -2.93
CA PRO A 76 -13.99 -1.25 -1.97
C PRO A 76 -14.22 -1.97 -0.63
N GLN A 77 -15.47 -2.00 -0.16
CA GLN A 77 -15.90 -2.66 1.07
C GLN A 77 -15.65 -4.16 1.01
N GLN A 78 -15.98 -4.80 -0.12
CA GLN A 78 -15.81 -6.23 -0.31
C GLN A 78 -14.32 -6.60 -0.26
N ILE A 79 -13.48 -5.86 -0.98
CA ILE A 79 -12.04 -6.12 -1.02
C ILE A 79 -11.43 -5.86 0.36
N ASP A 80 -11.75 -4.72 1.00
CA ASP A 80 -11.24 -4.42 2.34
C ASP A 80 -11.65 -5.47 3.36
N ARG A 81 -12.89 -5.97 3.27
CA ARG A 81 -13.40 -7.01 4.15
C ARG A 81 -12.58 -8.29 4.03
N VAL A 82 -12.26 -8.73 2.82
CA VAL A 82 -11.42 -9.90 2.56
C VAL A 82 -10.06 -9.79 3.25
N PHE A 83 -9.42 -8.61 3.18
CA PHE A 83 -8.14 -8.38 3.87
C PHE A 83 -8.29 -8.39 5.39
N THR A 84 -9.35 -7.78 5.93
CA THR A 84 -9.57 -7.80 7.39
C THR A 84 -9.93 -9.20 7.91
N ASP A 85 -10.68 -9.99 7.15
CA ASP A 85 -11.00 -11.38 7.50
C ASP A 85 -9.77 -12.29 7.39
N PHE A 86 -8.84 -11.98 6.47
CA PHE A 86 -7.52 -12.63 6.40
C PHE A 86 -6.63 -12.32 7.61
N GLY A 87 -6.88 -11.22 8.32
CA GLY A 87 -6.19 -10.84 9.55
C GLY A 87 -5.45 -9.51 9.50
N TRP A 88 -5.56 -8.75 8.41
CA TRP A 88 -4.97 -7.40 8.35
C TRP A 88 -5.75 -6.43 9.25
N PRO A 89 -5.09 -5.45 9.86
CA PRO A 89 -5.76 -4.45 10.69
C PRO A 89 -6.67 -3.52 9.88
N MET A 90 -6.43 -3.41 8.57
CA MET A 90 -7.12 -2.49 7.67
C MET A 90 -7.02 -2.97 6.22
N GLY A 91 -8.10 -2.80 5.45
CA GLY A 91 -8.11 -3.11 4.03
C GLY A 91 -7.38 -2.07 3.15
N PRO A 92 -7.00 -2.44 1.91
CA PRO A 92 -6.34 -1.57 0.94
C PRO A 92 -6.94 -0.18 0.77
N PHE A 93 -8.25 -0.08 0.59
CA PHE A 93 -8.91 1.17 0.21
C PHE A 93 -9.02 2.10 1.41
N GLN A 94 -9.39 1.56 2.58
CA GLN A 94 -9.35 2.30 3.83
C GLN A 94 -7.94 2.77 4.17
N MET A 95 -6.91 1.94 3.93
CA MET A 95 -5.51 2.33 4.10
C MET A 95 -5.12 3.46 3.14
N GLY A 96 -5.56 3.40 1.88
CA GLY A 96 -5.35 4.46 0.89
C GLY A 96 -5.96 5.79 1.33
N ASP A 97 -7.21 5.78 1.81
CA ASP A 97 -7.89 6.97 2.32
C ASP A 97 -7.24 7.54 3.58
N LEU A 98 -6.70 6.67 4.45
CA LEU A 98 -5.96 7.10 5.63
C LEU A 98 -4.63 7.77 5.24
N ALA A 99 -3.90 7.20 4.29
CA ALA A 99 -2.61 7.74 3.83
C ALA A 99 -2.77 9.04 3.04
N GLY A 100 -3.82 9.13 2.22
CA GLY A 100 -4.06 10.20 1.27
C GLY A 100 -3.90 9.73 -0.16
N LEU A 101 -5.00 9.69 -0.92
CA LEU A 101 -5.00 9.17 -2.30
C LEU A 101 -4.12 10.02 -3.25
N ASP A 102 -3.97 11.31 -2.97
CA ASP A 102 -3.12 12.25 -3.70
C ASP A 102 -1.61 11.91 -3.65
N ILE A 103 -1.16 11.19 -2.61
CA ILE A 103 0.22 10.70 -2.53
C ILE A 103 0.45 9.64 -3.61
N GLY A 104 -0.45 8.66 -3.67
CA GLY A 104 -0.44 7.62 -4.70
C GLY A 104 -0.60 8.21 -6.10
N TRP A 105 -1.50 9.17 -6.27
CA TRP A 105 -1.74 9.86 -7.54
C TRP A 105 -0.50 10.59 -8.06
N ARG A 106 0.18 11.37 -7.21
CA ARG A 106 1.44 12.03 -7.59
C ARG A 106 2.52 11.03 -8.00
N ASN A 107 2.63 9.90 -7.29
CA ASN A 107 3.59 8.86 -7.65
C ASN A 107 3.24 8.23 -9.01
N ARG A 108 1.97 7.88 -9.25
CA ARG A 108 1.49 7.35 -10.54
C ARG A 108 1.79 8.32 -11.68
N LYS A 109 1.44 9.61 -11.55
CA LYS A 109 1.72 10.64 -12.57
C LYS A 109 3.21 10.77 -12.87
N ALA A 110 4.06 10.80 -11.85
CA ALA A 110 5.51 10.88 -12.02
C ALA A 110 6.10 9.68 -12.79
N ARG A 111 5.41 8.54 -12.77
CA ARG A 111 5.80 7.30 -13.45
C ARG A 111 5.07 7.07 -14.78
N GLY A 112 4.19 7.99 -15.20
CA GLY A 112 3.33 7.79 -16.37
C GLY A 112 2.33 6.64 -16.22
N GLN A 113 1.97 6.29 -14.98
CA GLN A 113 0.99 5.27 -14.66
C GLN A 113 -0.37 5.92 -14.37
N THR A 114 -1.44 5.14 -14.54
CA THR A 114 -2.81 5.57 -14.23
C THR A 114 -3.56 4.50 -13.46
N ALA A 115 -4.55 4.91 -12.69
CA ALA A 115 -5.56 4.05 -12.07
C ALA A 115 -6.89 4.80 -12.12
N MET A 116 -7.77 4.42 -13.04
CA MET A 116 -8.94 5.20 -13.45
C MET A 116 -9.74 5.76 -12.26
N ILE A 117 -10.32 4.88 -11.45
CA ILE A 117 -11.15 5.21 -10.29
C ILE A 117 -10.37 6.06 -9.30
N ALA A 118 -9.16 5.63 -8.92
CA ALA A 118 -8.34 6.34 -7.95
C ALA A 118 -7.89 7.73 -8.43
N ASP A 119 -7.63 7.89 -9.73
CA ASP A 119 -7.23 9.14 -10.35
C ASP A 119 -8.43 10.09 -10.45
N THR A 120 -9.60 9.61 -10.89
CA THR A 120 -10.83 10.39 -10.93
C THR A 120 -11.22 10.92 -9.55
N LEU A 121 -11.08 10.10 -8.50
CA LEU A 121 -11.30 10.57 -7.12
C LEU A 121 -10.35 11.71 -6.76
N CYS A 122 -9.07 11.59 -7.11
CA CYS A 122 -8.11 12.66 -6.85
C CYS A 122 -8.40 13.94 -7.67
N GLU A 123 -8.86 13.82 -8.91
CA GLU A 123 -9.26 14.94 -9.76
C GLU A 123 -10.47 15.69 -9.19
N GLN A 124 -11.37 14.99 -8.50
CA GLN A 124 -12.50 15.56 -7.76
C GLN A 124 -12.11 16.12 -6.38
N GLY A 125 -10.84 16.02 -5.97
CA GLY A 125 -10.37 16.45 -4.66
C GLY A 125 -10.75 15.49 -3.52
N HIS A 126 -11.15 14.25 -3.83
CA HIS A 126 -11.43 13.21 -2.85
C HIS A 126 -10.14 12.50 -2.48
N PHE A 127 -9.46 12.98 -1.43
CA PHE A 127 -8.16 12.48 -0.99
C PHE A 127 -8.21 11.55 0.22
N GLY A 128 -9.40 11.11 0.66
CA GLY A 128 -9.59 10.24 1.81
C GLY A 128 -9.95 11.00 3.09
N GLN A 129 -9.45 10.52 4.23
CA GLN A 129 -9.86 11.02 5.57
C GLN A 129 -9.61 12.52 5.74
N LYS A 130 -8.52 13.05 5.17
CA LYS A 130 -8.14 14.46 5.30
C LYS A 130 -9.10 15.43 4.59
N THR A 131 -9.87 14.95 3.62
CA THR A 131 -10.91 15.70 2.91
C THR A 131 -12.32 15.21 3.27
N GLY A 132 -12.44 14.26 4.21
CA GLY A 132 -13.70 13.60 4.58
C GLY A 132 -14.27 12.67 3.50
N ARG A 133 -13.59 12.51 2.37
CA ARG A 133 -14.11 11.82 1.16
C ARG A 133 -12.96 11.22 0.36
N GLY A 134 -13.07 9.93 0.03
CA GLY A 134 -12.18 9.15 -0.81
C GLY A 134 -12.93 7.94 -1.38
N PHE A 135 -12.35 6.74 -1.29
CA PHE A 135 -13.11 5.50 -1.55
C PHE A 135 -14.29 5.33 -0.58
N TYR A 136 -14.16 5.91 0.62
CA TYR A 136 -15.20 6.00 1.63
C TYR A 136 -15.56 7.44 1.95
N LEU A 137 -16.70 7.62 2.60
CA LEU A 137 -17.08 8.86 3.27
C LEU A 137 -16.66 8.79 4.74
N TYR A 138 -16.25 9.94 5.28
CA TYR A 138 -15.89 10.09 6.68
C TYR A 138 -16.65 11.30 7.26
N GLU A 139 -17.52 11.03 8.23
CA GLU A 139 -18.21 12.09 8.97
C GLU A 139 -17.19 12.95 9.75
N ASN A 140 -17.53 14.22 10.00
CA ASN A 140 -16.62 15.21 10.59
C ASN A 140 -15.83 14.68 11.81
N GLY A 141 -14.53 14.40 11.61
CA GLY A 141 -13.61 13.91 12.64
C GLY A 141 -13.69 12.41 12.94
N SER A 142 -14.63 11.67 12.34
CA SER A 142 -14.71 10.22 12.40
C SER A 142 -13.66 9.58 11.50
N ARG A 143 -13.04 8.50 11.99
CA ARG A 143 -12.13 7.65 11.20
C ARG A 143 -12.84 6.39 10.69
N THR A 144 -14.12 6.26 10.97
CA THR A 144 -14.95 5.13 10.57
C THR A 144 -15.37 5.31 9.11
N PRO A 145 -15.03 4.37 8.22
CA PRO A 145 -15.40 4.46 6.81
C PRO A 145 -16.90 4.18 6.63
N ALA A 146 -17.61 5.07 5.95
CA ALA A 146 -18.97 4.82 5.46
C ALA A 146 -18.94 4.59 3.93
N PRO A 147 -19.82 3.74 3.37
CA PRO A 147 -19.91 3.55 1.93
C PRO A 147 -20.07 4.88 1.18
N ASN A 148 -19.44 4.99 0.02
CA ASN A 148 -19.53 6.16 -0.85
C ASN A 148 -20.30 5.79 -2.13
N PRO A 149 -21.62 6.11 -2.23
CA PRO A 149 -22.41 5.77 -3.41
C PRO A 149 -21.91 6.39 -4.71
N GLU A 150 -21.18 7.52 -4.63
CA GLU A 150 -20.57 8.15 -5.81
C GLU A 150 -19.42 7.29 -6.38
N VAL A 151 -18.66 6.61 -5.52
CA VAL A 151 -17.59 5.68 -5.94
C VAL A 151 -18.20 4.46 -6.62
N GLU A 152 -19.27 3.90 -6.06
CA GLU A 152 -19.98 2.76 -6.68
C GLU A 152 -20.58 3.14 -8.04
N ALA A 153 -21.14 4.35 -8.16
CA ALA A 153 -21.62 4.87 -9.43
C ALA A 153 -20.49 5.05 -10.43
N LEU A 154 -19.38 5.67 -10.02
CA LEU A 154 -18.19 5.86 -10.85
C LEU A 154 -17.65 4.52 -11.39
N ILE A 155 -17.50 3.52 -10.52
CA ILE A 155 -17.02 2.18 -10.92
C ILE A 155 -17.93 1.57 -11.98
N ARG A 156 -19.25 1.61 -11.77
CA ARG A 156 -20.23 1.05 -12.70
C ARG A 156 -20.19 1.77 -14.05
N ASP A 157 -20.12 3.09 -14.03
CA ASP A 157 -20.17 3.90 -15.26
C ASP A 157 -18.87 3.70 -16.08
N GLU A 158 -17.70 3.67 -15.42
CA GLU A 158 -16.40 3.38 -16.05
C GLU A 158 -16.31 1.94 -16.60
N ALA A 159 -16.84 0.95 -15.86
CA ALA A 159 -16.91 -0.42 -16.33
C ALA A 159 -17.79 -0.54 -17.59
N ALA A 160 -18.94 0.13 -17.61
CA ALA A 160 -19.85 0.17 -18.75
C ALA A 160 -19.22 0.82 -19.99
N GLU A 161 -18.52 1.94 -19.83
CA GLU A 161 -17.79 2.61 -20.92
C GLU A 161 -16.74 1.69 -21.56
N LYS A 162 -16.07 0.88 -20.73
CA LYS A 162 -15.06 -0.10 -21.19
C LYS A 162 -15.65 -1.42 -21.69
N GLY A 163 -16.97 -1.60 -21.63
CA GLY A 163 -17.63 -2.85 -21.99
C GLY A 163 -17.28 -4.02 -21.06
N ILE A 164 -16.90 -3.73 -19.81
CA ILE A 164 -16.60 -4.74 -18.79
C ILE A 164 -17.90 -5.08 -18.07
N ALA A 165 -18.38 -6.32 -18.25
CA ALA A 165 -19.58 -6.78 -17.56
C ALA A 165 -19.26 -7.10 -16.09
N PRO A 166 -20.04 -6.57 -15.12
CA PRO A 166 -19.85 -6.90 -13.72
C PRO A 166 -20.14 -8.38 -13.46
N ARG A 167 -19.35 -9.01 -12.60
CA ARG A 167 -19.50 -10.39 -12.19
C ARG A 167 -19.35 -10.53 -10.67
N ALA A 168 -19.88 -11.63 -10.14
CA ALA A 168 -19.59 -11.99 -8.76
C ALA A 168 -18.11 -12.41 -8.65
N ILE A 169 -17.41 -11.83 -7.67
CA ILE A 169 -16.00 -12.13 -7.38
C ILE A 169 -15.93 -12.69 -5.95
N GLY A 170 -15.32 -13.87 -5.81
CA GLY A 170 -15.18 -14.55 -4.52
C GLY A 170 -14.04 -14.00 -3.67
N ALA A 171 -14.05 -14.30 -2.36
CA ALA A 171 -12.99 -13.90 -1.44
C ALA A 171 -11.62 -14.49 -1.84
N ASP A 172 -11.60 -15.76 -2.25
CA ASP A 172 -10.37 -16.43 -2.69
C ASP A 172 -9.76 -15.69 -3.88
N GLU A 173 -10.54 -15.39 -4.91
CA GLU A 173 -10.05 -14.67 -6.09
C GLU A 173 -9.50 -13.28 -5.73
N ILE A 174 -10.17 -12.56 -4.83
CA ILE A 174 -9.67 -11.27 -4.32
C ILE A 174 -8.30 -11.47 -3.66
N ILE A 175 -8.14 -12.47 -2.78
CA ILE A 175 -6.85 -12.77 -2.15
C ILE A 175 -5.80 -13.11 -3.19
N GLU A 176 -6.08 -14.03 -4.11
CA GLU A 176 -5.11 -14.49 -5.11
C GLU A 176 -4.63 -13.33 -5.98
N ARG A 177 -5.57 -12.54 -6.51
CA ARG A 177 -5.25 -11.42 -7.39
C ARG A 177 -4.58 -10.26 -6.66
N THR A 178 -4.79 -10.09 -5.37
CA THR A 178 -4.22 -8.93 -4.65
C THR A 178 -2.98 -9.26 -3.84
N LEU A 179 -2.90 -10.44 -3.22
CA LEU A 179 -1.79 -10.87 -2.38
C LEU A 179 -0.68 -11.55 -3.20
N TYR A 180 -1.01 -12.35 -4.22
CA TYR A 180 0.02 -13.05 -4.98
C TYR A 180 0.93 -12.12 -5.78
N PRO A 181 0.47 -11.01 -6.40
CA PRO A 181 1.38 -10.05 -7.00
C PRO A 181 2.36 -9.45 -6.00
N MET A 182 1.93 -9.24 -4.75
CA MET A 182 2.79 -8.75 -3.68
C MET A 182 3.85 -9.78 -3.30
N ILE A 183 3.45 -11.05 -3.13
CA ILE A 183 4.37 -12.17 -2.86
C ILE A 183 5.38 -12.33 -3.99
N ASN A 184 4.92 -12.27 -5.24
CA ASN A 184 5.79 -12.35 -6.42
C ASN A 184 6.77 -11.17 -6.47
N GLU A 185 6.35 -9.97 -6.09
CA GLU A 185 7.25 -8.83 -5.96
C GLU A 185 8.27 -9.03 -4.83
N GLY A 186 7.88 -9.67 -3.73
CA GLY A 186 8.79 -10.10 -2.68
C GLY A 186 9.86 -11.08 -3.19
N ALA A 187 9.49 -12.03 -4.04
CA ALA A 187 10.43 -12.95 -4.67
C ALA A 187 11.46 -12.22 -5.55
N LYS A 188 11.02 -11.22 -6.34
CA LYS A 188 11.93 -10.38 -7.13
C LYS A 188 12.87 -9.54 -6.25
N ILE A 189 12.35 -9.00 -5.16
CA ILE A 189 13.16 -8.24 -4.18
C ILE A 189 14.30 -9.10 -3.60
N LEU A 190 14.07 -10.39 -3.39
CA LEU A 190 15.10 -11.35 -2.97
C LEU A 190 16.08 -11.65 -4.09
N GLU A 191 15.58 -11.90 -5.31
CA GLU A 191 16.40 -12.16 -6.49
C GLU A 191 17.36 -10.99 -6.79
N GLU A 192 16.89 -9.76 -6.64
CA GLU A 192 17.66 -8.53 -6.83
C GLU A 192 18.59 -8.21 -5.65
N GLY A 193 18.55 -8.97 -4.54
CA GLY A 193 19.34 -8.72 -3.34
C GLY A 193 18.99 -7.43 -2.60
N ILE A 194 17.78 -6.90 -2.82
CA ILE A 194 17.26 -5.72 -2.10
C ILE A 194 16.94 -6.10 -0.65
N ALA A 195 16.35 -7.28 -0.43
CA ALA A 195 16.27 -7.90 0.90
C ALA A 195 17.27 -9.05 0.98
N ALA A 196 17.92 -9.22 2.13
CA ALA A 196 18.92 -10.28 2.29
C ALA A 196 18.28 -11.66 2.48
N ARG A 197 17.07 -11.73 3.03
CA ARG A 197 16.37 -12.97 3.41
C ARG A 197 14.86 -12.81 3.29
N ALA A 198 14.15 -13.90 3.02
CA ALA A 198 12.68 -13.90 3.01
C ALA A 198 12.10 -13.42 4.36
N SER A 199 12.70 -13.84 5.48
CA SER A 199 12.29 -13.40 6.82
C SER A 199 12.36 -11.89 7.02
N ASP A 200 13.26 -11.18 6.31
CA ASP A 200 13.36 -9.72 6.43
C ASP A 200 12.14 -9.04 5.80
N ILE A 201 11.60 -9.63 4.72
CA ILE A 201 10.34 -9.21 4.09
C ILE A 201 9.17 -9.47 5.04
N ASP A 202 9.12 -10.65 5.67
CA ASP A 202 8.06 -10.97 6.64
C ASP A 202 8.07 -9.97 7.82
N VAL A 203 9.26 -9.61 8.31
CA VAL A 203 9.40 -8.59 9.37
C VAL A 203 8.88 -7.23 8.91
N VAL A 204 9.14 -6.82 7.66
CA VAL A 204 8.57 -5.60 7.07
C VAL A 204 7.04 -5.64 7.09
N TRP A 205 6.44 -6.73 6.63
CA TRP A 205 4.97 -6.82 6.54
C TRP A 205 4.32 -6.85 7.92
N VAL A 206 4.77 -7.72 8.82
CA VAL A 206 4.23 -7.87 10.18
C VAL A 206 4.38 -6.61 11.03
N ASN A 207 5.44 -5.82 10.84
CA ASN A 207 5.69 -4.63 11.69
C ASN A 207 5.33 -3.30 11.04
N GLY A 208 5.08 -3.28 9.72
CA GLY A 208 4.87 -2.08 8.92
C GLY A 208 3.46 -1.92 8.36
N TYR A 209 2.76 -3.01 8.08
CA TYR A 209 1.49 -3.00 7.35
C TYR A 209 0.35 -3.73 8.06
N GLY A 210 0.67 -4.48 9.13
CA GLY A 210 -0.29 -5.31 9.86
C GLY A 210 0.23 -6.72 10.04
#